data_AF-A0A840QAZ3-F1
#
_entry.id   AF-A0A840QAZ3-F1
#
_cell.length_a   1.000
_cell.length_b   1.000
_cell.length_c   1.000
_cell.angle_alpha   90.00
_cell.angle_beta   90.00
_cell.angle_gamma   90.00
#
_symmetry.space_group_name_H-M   'P 1'
#
loop_
_entity.id
_entity.type
_entity.pdbx_description
1 polymer ?
#
loop_
_entity_poly.entity_id
_entity_poly.type
_entity_poly.pdbx_seq_one_letter_code
_entity_poly.pdbx_strand_id
1 'polypeptide(L)'
;MSLDPSWRPAFETIVWAAGHINEEAVATAIREDVARRGQDLSGDSDDYWRLIGEAAVEAVVFDLVEEAKRWGTEFPSSGGPDSPGQ
;
A
#
# COMPACT_ATOMS: atom_id res chain seq x y z
N MET A 1 16.34 -4.26 -11.90
CA MET A 1 15.86 -2.89 -12.24
C MET A 1 16.01 -2.05 -10.99
N SER A 2 16.92 -1.07 -10.98
CA SER A 2 17.05 -0.13 -9.86
C SER A 2 16.04 0.99 -10.10
N LEU A 3 15.11 1.20 -9.17
CA LEU A 3 14.12 2.26 -9.26
C LEU A 3 14.77 3.63 -9.01
N ASP A 4 14.26 4.65 -9.68
CA ASP A 4 14.55 6.05 -9.37
C ASP A 4 14.04 6.37 -7.94
N PRO A 5 14.88 6.90 -7.04
CA PRO A 5 14.50 7.22 -5.67
C PRO A 5 13.40 8.29 -5.55
N SER A 6 13.04 8.97 -6.64
CA SER A 6 11.99 9.99 -6.69
C SER A 6 10.59 9.46 -7.06
N TRP A 7 10.46 8.17 -7.37
CA TRP A 7 9.17 7.61 -7.81
C TRP A 7 8.09 7.70 -6.72
N ARG A 8 6.93 8.26 -7.12
CA ARG A 8 5.72 8.42 -6.29
C ARG A 8 4.51 8.01 -7.15
N PRO A 9 3.65 7.08 -6.70
CA PRO A 9 2.45 6.72 -7.45
C PRO A 9 1.42 7.87 -7.42
N ALA A 10 0.73 8.08 -8.54
CA ALA A 10 -0.41 9.01 -8.60
C ALA A 10 -1.61 8.46 -7.81
N PHE A 11 -2.53 9.35 -7.40
CA PHE A 11 -3.72 8.96 -6.64
C PHE A 11 -4.57 7.91 -7.39
N GLU A 12 -4.74 8.10 -8.70
CA GLU A 12 -5.50 7.22 -9.57
C GLU A 12 -4.88 5.81 -9.64
N THR A 13 -3.54 5.72 -9.63
CA THR A 13 -2.83 4.44 -9.58
C THR A 13 -3.14 3.69 -8.29
N ILE A 14 -3.17 4.41 -7.16
CA ILE A 14 -3.49 3.82 -5.86
C ILE A 14 -4.93 3.30 -5.82
N VAL A 15 -5.90 4.09 -6.32
CA VAL A 15 -7.31 3.67 -6.37
C VAL A 15 -7.51 2.45 -7.27
N TRP A 16 -6.84 2.41 -8.43
CA TRP A 16 -6.92 1.26 -9.33
C TRP A 16 -6.28 0.01 -8.73
N ALA A 17 -5.08 0.14 -8.13
CA ALA A 17 -4.38 -0.97 -7.49
C ALA A 17 -5.19 -1.54 -6.32
N ALA A 18 -5.99 -0.72 -5.62
CA ALA A 18 -6.88 -1.19 -4.55
C ALA A 18 -7.94 -2.19 -5.03
N GLY A 19 -8.35 -2.10 -6.30
CA GLY A 19 -9.24 -3.08 -6.92
C GLY A 19 -8.59 -4.42 -7.26
N HIS A 20 -7.26 -4.55 -7.11
CA HIS A 20 -6.47 -5.73 -7.51
C HIS A 20 -5.72 -6.37 -6.34
N ILE A 21 -5.94 -5.90 -5.11
CA ILE A 21 -5.33 -6.45 -3.90
C ILE A 21 -5.68 -7.93 -3.76
N ASN A 22 -4.67 -8.75 -3.44
CA ASN A 22 -4.90 -10.13 -3.03
C ASN A 22 -5.24 -10.19 -1.53
N GLU A 23 -6.53 -10.27 -1.21
CA GLU A 23 -7.03 -10.29 0.17
C GLU A 23 -6.42 -11.41 1.02
N GLU A 24 -6.15 -12.59 0.44
CA GLU A 24 -5.55 -13.72 1.15
C GLU A 24 -4.09 -13.44 1.52
N ALA A 25 -3.34 -12.82 0.60
CA ALA A 25 -1.97 -12.40 0.84
C ALA A 25 -1.91 -11.33 1.94
N VAL A 26 -2.81 -10.34 1.90
CA VAL A 26 -2.93 -9.30 2.94
C VAL A 26 -3.27 -9.90 4.30
N ALA A 27 -4.26 -10.80 4.37
CA ALA A 27 -4.64 -11.45 5.63
C ALA A 27 -3.48 -12.28 6.23
N THR A 28 -2.69 -12.92 5.38
CA THR A 28 -1.50 -13.69 5.80
C THR A 28 -0.43 -12.75 6.35
N ALA A 29 -0.10 -11.67 5.65
CA ALA A 29 0.87 -10.68 6.09
C ALA A 29 0.50 -10.06 7.45
N ILE A 30 -0.78 -9.71 7.65
CA ILE A 30 -1.28 -9.18 8.93
C ILE A 30 -1.06 -10.18 10.07
N ARG A 31 -1.44 -11.45 9.86
CA ARG A 31 -1.29 -12.50 10.88
C ARG A 31 0.17 -12.70 11.27
N GLU A 32 1.07 -12.75 10.28
CA GLU A 32 2.50 -12.91 10.52
C GLU A 32 3.09 -11.72 11.28
N ASP A 33 2.71 -10.49 10.92
CA ASP A 33 3.24 -9.30 11.56
C ASP A 33 2.73 -9.13 13.00
N VAL A 34 1.43 -9.36 13.23
CA VAL A 34 0.83 -9.35 14.57
C VAL A 34 1.43 -10.46 15.44
N ALA A 35 1.64 -11.66 14.92
CA ALA A 35 2.27 -12.75 15.67
C ALA A 35 3.73 -12.45 16.04
N ARG A 36 4.43 -11.65 15.23
CA ARG A 36 5.81 -11.23 15.46
C ARG A 36 5.92 -10.08 16.46
N ARG A 37 5.07 -9.05 16.34
CA ARG A 37 5.14 -7.80 17.13
C ARG A 37 4.28 -7.82 18.40
N GLY A 38 3.22 -8.63 18.43
CA GLY A 38 2.21 -8.63 19.47
C GLY A 38 2.41 -9.65 20.58
N GLN A 39 3.59 -10.28 20.67
CA GLN A 39 3.83 -11.40 21.60
C GLN A 39 3.62 -11.04 23.07
N ASP A 40 3.86 -9.78 23.44
CA ASP A 40 3.73 -9.28 24.81
C ASP A 40 2.44 -8.49 25.06
N LEU A 41 1.53 -8.44 24.07
CA LEU A 41 0.28 -7.68 24.16
C LEU A 41 -0.88 -8.62 24.48
N SER A 42 -1.79 -8.15 25.34
CA SER A 42 -3.05 -8.86 25.58
C SER A 42 -3.94 -8.71 24.35
N GLY A 43 -4.57 -9.80 23.91
CA GLY A 43 -5.43 -9.83 22.71
C GLY A 43 -6.67 -8.93 22.78
N ASP A 44 -7.01 -8.42 23.95
CA ASP A 44 -8.12 -7.49 24.20
C ASP A 44 -7.66 -6.06 24.51
N SER A 45 -6.35 -5.79 24.51
CA SER A 45 -5.80 -4.46 24.80
C SER A 45 -5.93 -3.50 23.61
N ASP A 46 -6.08 -2.21 23.90
CA ASP A 46 -6.08 -1.15 22.89
C ASP A 46 -4.79 -1.15 22.05
N ASP A 47 -3.65 -1.47 22.67
CA ASP A 47 -2.36 -1.56 21.98
C ASP A 47 -2.32 -2.73 20.99
N TYR A 48 -2.96 -3.86 21.30
CA TYR A 48 -3.09 -4.98 20.37
C TYR A 48 -3.98 -4.63 19.19
N TRP A 49 -5.11 -3.95 19.42
CA TRP A 49 -5.97 -3.46 18.35
C TRP A 49 -5.28 -2.41 17.47
N ARG A 50 -4.50 -1.52 18.07
CA ARG A 50 -3.66 -0.56 17.34
C ARG A 50 -2.64 -1.28 16.46
N LEU A 51 -1.97 -2.31 16.96
CA LEU A 51 -1.04 -3.13 16.18
C LEU A 51 -1.73 -3.80 14.99
N ILE A 52 -2.92 -4.37 15.17
CA ILE A 52 -3.69 -4.97 14.06
C ILE A 52 -3.96 -3.91 12.98
N GLY A 53 -4.36 -2.70 13.38
CA GLY A 53 -4.58 -1.59 12.45
C GLY A 53 -3.34 -1.17 11.69
N GLU A 54 -2.21 -1.02 12.38
CA GLU A 54 -0.89 -0.70 11.77
C GLU A 54 -0.50 -1.78 10.76
N ALA A 55 -0.56 -3.06 11.14
CA ALA A 55 -0.23 -4.18 10.26
C ALA A 55 -1.15 -4.25 9.02
N ALA A 56 -2.45 -3.95 9.18
CA ALA A 56 -3.38 -3.91 8.06
C ALA A 56 -3.07 -2.79 7.07
N VAL A 57 -2.77 -1.58 7.55
CA VAL A 57 -2.37 -0.46 6.70
C VAL A 57 -1.07 -0.77 5.97
N GLU A 58 -0.06 -1.30 6.68
CA GLU A 58 1.23 -1.66 6.09
C GLU A 58 1.08 -2.74 5.01
N ALA A 59 0.32 -3.81 5.29
CA ALA A 59 0.12 -4.91 4.34
C ALA A 59 -0.60 -4.46 3.06
N VAL A 60 -1.63 -3.64 3.19
CA VAL A 60 -2.37 -3.09 2.05
C VAL A 60 -1.49 -2.12 1.25
N VAL A 61 -0.84 -1.18 1.91
CA VAL A 61 -0.02 -0.15 1.24
C VAL A 61 1.17 -0.77 0.53
N PHE A 62 1.82 -1.79 1.12
CA PHE A 62 2.92 -2.48 0.48
C PHE A 62 2.49 -3.17 -0.81
N ASP A 63 1.41 -3.95 -0.78
CA ASP A 63 0.91 -4.67 -1.97
C ASP A 63 0.47 -3.69 -3.07
N LEU A 64 -0.22 -2.61 -2.69
CA LEU A 64 -0.59 -1.51 -3.60
C LEU A 64 0.62 -0.89 -4.30
N VAL A 65 1.68 -0.60 -3.55
CA VAL A 65 2.90 0.01 -4.07
C VAL A 65 3.67 -0.96 -4.96
N GLU A 66 3.77 -2.23 -4.57
CA GLU A 66 4.45 -3.26 -5.38
C GLU A 66 3.70 -3.54 -6.69
N GLU A 67 2.38 -3.60 -6.67
CA GLU A 67 1.58 -3.77 -7.88
C GLU A 67 1.69 -2.54 -8.80
N ALA A 68 1.63 -1.33 -8.24
CA ALA A 68 1.87 -0.09 -8.97
C ALA A 68 3.28 -0.03 -9.60
N LYS A 69 4.31 -0.52 -8.90
CA LYS A 69 5.68 -0.61 -9.43
C LYS A 69 5.80 -1.64 -10.54
N ARG A 70 5.22 -2.83 -10.36
CA ARG A 70 5.31 -3.95 -11.32
C ARG A 70 4.75 -3.55 -12.68
N TRP A 71 3.72 -2.71 -12.71
CA TRP A 71 3.05 -2.28 -13.93
C TRP A 71 3.72 -1.10 -14.64
N GLY A 72 4.80 -0.55 -14.06
CA GLY A 72 5.57 0.52 -14.71
C GLY A 72 4.76 1.78 -14.98
N THR A 73 3.68 2.03 -14.22
CA THR A 73 2.83 3.20 -14.42
C THR A 73 3.55 4.45 -13.95
N GLU A 74 4.34 5.04 -14.85
CA GLU A 74 4.52 6.49 -14.91
C GLU A 74 3.28 7.04 -15.61
N PHE A 75 2.22 7.34 -14.86
CA PHE A 75 1.19 8.22 -15.41
C PHE A 75 1.83 9.61 -15.54
N PRO A 76 1.76 10.26 -16.72
CA PRO A 76 2.15 11.65 -16.80
C PRO A 76 1.32 12.40 -15.76
N SER A 77 2.02 13.05 -14.82
CA SER A 77 1.42 13.98 -13.85
C SER A 77 0.40 14.77 -14.63
N SER A 78 -0.88 14.58 -14.31
CA SER A 78 -2.00 15.09 -15.08
C SER A 78 -1.72 16.54 -15.46
N GLY A 79 -1.47 16.77 -16.75
CA GLY A 79 -1.55 18.11 -17.32
C GLY A 79 -2.95 18.58 -16.97
N GLY A 80 -3.04 19.52 -16.05
CA GLY A 80 -4.29 20.16 -15.71
C GLY A 80 -4.95 20.70 -16.97
N PRO A 81 -6.27 20.94 -16.96
CA PRO A 81 -7.05 21.38 -18.12
C PRO A 81 -6.64 22.75 -18.73
N ASP A 82 -5.46 23.30 -18.42
CA ASP A 82 -4.94 24.60 -18.86
C ASP A 82 -3.64 24.51 -19.68
N SER A 83 -3.50 23.49 -20.53
CA SER A 83 -2.49 23.53 -21.61
C SER A 83 -3.17 23.96 -22.92
N PRO A 84 -3.20 25.27 -23.25
CA PRO A 84 -3.65 25.70 -24.57
C PRO A 84 -2.62 25.20 -25.60
N GLY A 85 -3.13 24.59 -26.66
CA GLY A 85 -2.31 23.99 -27.70
C GLY A 85 -1.26 24.96 -28.26
N GLN A 86 -0.08 24.40 -28.50
CA GLN A 86 0.72 24.58 -29.70
C GLN A 86 1.85 23.55 -29.75
#